data_AF-A0A6P2EXY4-F1
#
_entry.id   AF-A0A6P2EXY4-F1
#
_cell.length_a   1.000
_cell.length_b   1.000
_cell.length_c   1.000
_cell.angle_alpha   90.00
_cell.angle_beta   90.00
_cell.angle_gamma   90.00
#
_symmetry.space_group_name_H-M   'P 1'
#
loop_
_entity.id
_entity.type
_entity.pdbx_description
1 polymer ?
#
loop_
_entity_poly.entity_id
_entity_poly.type
_entity_poly.pdbx_seq_one_letter_code
_entity_poly.pdbx_strand_id
1 'polypeptide(L)' 'MKISKGGPALNTEVQHRPKTDIDGLVLDFRNLSAENQKLLTDQVLDGFSPAEVARVFILRGKD' A
#
# COMPACT_ATOMS: atom_id res chain seq x y z
N MET A 1 46.27 -31.57 16.10
CA MET A 1 45.65 -31.12 14.83
C MET A 1 44.14 -31.21 14.98
N LYS A 2 43.43 -30.09 15.00
CA LYS A 2 41.97 -29.93 14.83
C LYS A 2 41.69 -28.42 14.82
N ILE A 3 41.87 -27.80 13.65
CA ILE A 3 41.42 -26.44 13.37
C ILE A 3 39.97 -26.54 12.95
N SER A 4 39.06 -26.27 13.87
CA SER A 4 37.64 -26.17 13.57
C SER A 4 37.36 -24.78 12.98
N LYS A 5 36.80 -24.80 11.77
CA LYS A 5 36.38 -23.65 10.95
C LYS A 5 35.58 -22.62 11.76
N GLY A 6 36.19 -21.47 12.06
CA GLY A 6 35.48 -20.24 12.38
C GLY A 6 35.27 -19.46 11.09
N GLY A 7 34.14 -19.69 10.40
CA GLY A 7 33.74 -18.83 9.29
C GLY A 7 33.43 -17.42 9.82
N PRO A 8 33.65 -16.35 9.02
CA PRO A 8 33.24 -15.02 9.44
C PRO A 8 31.73 -14.99 9.62
N ALA A 9 31.28 -14.73 10.85
CA ALA A 9 29.91 -14.37 11.12
C ALA A 9 29.64 -13.06 10.39
N LEU A 10 29.04 -13.16 9.20
CA LEU A 10 28.32 -12.08 8.56
C LEU A 10 27.15 -11.76 9.51
N ASN A 11 27.42 -10.87 10.46
CA ASN A 11 26.40 -10.13 11.18
C ASN A 11 25.77 -9.18 10.16
N THR A 12 24.96 -9.74 9.27
CA THR A 12 24.01 -8.96 8.51
C THR A 12 22.98 -8.52 9.53
N GLU A 13 23.25 -7.37 10.14
CA GLU A 13 22.23 -6.54 10.77
C GLU A 13 21.18 -6.32 9.68
N VAL A 14 20.19 -7.20 9.64
CA VAL A 14 19.01 -7.04 8.82
C VAL A 14 18.37 -5.80 9.41
N GLN A 15 18.68 -4.65 8.82
CA GLN A 15 17.92 -3.44 9.00
C GLN A 15 16.48 -3.87 8.75
N HIS A 16 15.71 -4.00 9.83
CA HIS A 16 14.26 -3.97 9.78
C HIS A 16 13.89 -2.59 9.26
N ARG A 17 14.10 -2.35 7.96
CA ARG A 17 13.27 -1.40 7.25
C ARG A 17 11.85 -1.92 7.47
N PRO A 18 10.94 -1.14 8.06
CA PRO A 18 9.54 -1.44 7.86
C PRO A 18 9.36 -1.43 6.34
N LYS A 19 9.18 -2.63 5.77
CA LYS A 19 8.52 -2.75 4.48
C LYS A 19 7.13 -2.21 4.76
N THR A 20 6.95 -0.92 4.58
CA THR A 20 5.62 -0.37 4.42
C THR A 20 5.19 -0.82 3.03
N ASP A 21 4.75 -2.08 2.93
CA ASP A 21 3.77 -2.48 1.93
C ASP A 21 2.57 -1.57 2.18
N ILE A 22 2.59 -0.39 1.57
CA ILE A 22 1.38 0.42 1.46
C ILE A 22 0.57 -0.30 0.36
N ASP A 23 -0.08 -1.38 0.75
CA ASP A 23 -1.18 -1.99 -0.01
C ASP A 23 -2.32 -0.96 -0.03
N GLY A 24 -2.23 -0.02 -0.96
CA GLY A 24 -3.25 0.98 -1.23
C GLY A 24 -4.15 0.54 -2.36
N LEU A 25 -5.46 0.76 -2.23
CA LEU A 25 -6.44 0.49 -3.28
C LEU A 25 -6.50 1.70 -4.21
N VAL A 26 -6.24 1.50 -5.51
CA VAL A 26 -6.38 2.56 -6.52
C VAL A 26 -7.66 2.36 -7.32
N LEU A 27 -8.51 3.38 -7.34
CA LEU A 27 -9.75 3.42 -8.11
C LEU A 27 -9.62 4.45 -9.23
N ASP A 28 -9.72 4.00 -10.48
CA ASP A 28 -9.62 4.89 -11.64
C ASP A 28 -11.02 5.29 -12.13
N PHE A 29 -11.40 6.53 -11.80
CA PHE A 29 -12.70 7.10 -12.13
C PHE A 29 -12.62 8.13 -13.27
N ARG A 30 -11.49 8.21 -14.00
CA ARG A 30 -11.27 9.20 -15.07
C ARG A 30 -12.26 9.09 -16.23
N ASN A 31 -12.80 7.88 -16.47
CA ASN A 31 -13.75 7.62 -17.55
C ASN A 31 -15.22 7.68 -17.11
N LEU A 32 -15.49 8.15 -15.88
CA LEU A 32 -16.84 8.25 -15.34
C LEU A 32 -17.32 9.70 -15.35
N SER A 33 -18.63 9.90 -15.55
CA SER A 33 -19.28 11.20 -15.33
C SER A 33 -19.16 11.62 -13.87
N ALA A 34 -19.15 12.93 -13.59
CA ALA A 34 -19.03 13.47 -12.23
C ALA A 34 -20.07 12.88 -11.25
N GLU A 35 -21.30 12.65 -11.71
CA GLU A 35 -22.36 11.99 -10.92
C GLU A 35 -21.98 10.56 -10.52
N ASN A 36 -21.46 9.76 -11.46
CA ASN A 36 -21.03 8.39 -11.20
C ASN A 36 -19.77 8.34 -10.32
N GLN A 37 -18.84 9.28 -10.50
CA GLN A 37 -17.66 9.38 -9.63
C GLN A 37 -18.06 9.60 -8.18
N LYS A 38 -19.02 10.51 -7.94
CA LYS A 38 -19.52 10.82 -6.59
C LYS A 38 -20.23 9.61 -5.98
N LEU A 39 -21.19 9.05 -6.72
CA LEU A 39 -21.99 7.92 -6.25
C LEU A 39 -21.13 6.69 -5.89
N LEU A 40 -20.12 6.38 -6.71
CA LEU A 40 -19.21 5.26 -6.45
C LEU A 40 -18.19 5.56 -5.36
N THR A 41 -17.76 6.82 -5.21
CA THR A 41 -16.88 7.18 -4.08
C THR A 41 -17.59 6.91 -2.75
N ASP A 42 -18.81 7.42 -2.58
CA ASP A 42 -19.57 7.23 -1.33
C ASP A 42 -19.86 5.75 -1.06
N GLN A 43 -20.30 4.99 -2.06
CA GLN A 43 -20.58 3.56 -1.90
C GLN A 43 -19.34 2.73 -1.58
N VAL A 44 -18.21 3.03 -2.23
CA VAL A 44 -16.99 2.25 -1.99
C VAL A 44 -16.46 2.55 -0.60
N LEU A 45 -16.44 3.83 -0.19
CA LEU A 45 -15.88 4.23 1.11
C LEU A 45 -16.73 3.81 2.32
N ASP A 46 -18.03 3.58 2.16
CA ASP A 46 -18.93 3.12 3.23
C ASP A 46 -18.49 1.78 3.86
N GLY A 47 -17.87 0.91 3.05
CA GLY A 47 -17.37 -0.39 3.51
C GLY A 47 -16.01 -0.36 4.20
N PHE A 48 -15.32 0.79 4.23
CA PHE A 48 -13.96 0.89 4.75
C PHE A 48 -13.91 1.59 6.11
N SER A 49 -13.03 1.09 6.99
CA SER A 49 -12.67 1.79 8.21
C SER A 49 -11.93 3.09 7.88
N PRO A 50 -11.94 4.11 8.76
CA PRO A 50 -11.22 5.38 8.51
C PRO A 50 -9.74 5.21 8.17
N ALA A 51 -9.07 4.22 8.77
CA ALA A 51 -7.67 3.90 8.49
C ALA A 51 -7.45 3.28 7.11
N GLU A 52 -8.47 2.58 6.57
CA GLU A 52 -8.43 1.96 5.25
C GLU A 52 -8.78 2.99 4.17
N VAL A 53 -9.74 3.88 4.43
CA VAL A 53 -10.05 5.04 3.56
C VAL A 53 -8.81 5.89 3.29
N ALA A 54 -7.97 6.10 4.31
CA ALA A 54 -6.70 6.83 4.16
C ALA A 54 -5.70 6.16 3.20
N ARG A 55 -5.94 4.91 2.81
CA ARG A 55 -5.12 4.13 1.86
C ARG A 55 -5.80 3.96 0.49
N VAL A 56 -7.01 4.49 0.31
CA VAL A 56 -7.71 4.47 -0.98
C VAL A 56 -7.33 5.72 -1.79
N PHE A 57 -6.86 5.52 -3.01
CA PHE A 57 -6.50 6.58 -3.95
C PHE A 57 -7.49 6.59 -5.11
N ILE A 58 -8.22 7.71 -5.29
CA ILE A 58 -9.20 7.86 -6.36
C ILE A 58 -8.65 8.81 -7.42
N LEU A 59 -8.46 8.29 -8.64
CA LEU A 59 -8.06 9.08 -9.79
C LEU A 59 -9.30 9.67 -10.45
N ARG A 60 -9.40 11.00 -10.50
CA ARG A 60 -10.53 11.71 -11.12
C ARG A 60 -10.10 12.34 -12.44
N GLY A 61 -11.02 12.35 -13.41
CA GLY A 61 -10.82 13.08 -14.66
C GLY A 61 -10.75 14.58 -14.38
N LYS A 62 -10.00 15.32 -15.20
CA LYS A 62 -10.05 16.77 -15.18
C LYS A 62 -11.34 17.18 -15.89
N ASP A 63 -12.30 17.67 -15.12
CA ASP A 63 -13.51 18.35 -15.61
C ASP A 63 -13.11 19.60 -16.42
#